data_AF-A0A6P7G0U4-F1
#
_entry.id   AF-A0A6P7G0U4-F1
#
_cell.length_a   1.000
_cell.length_b   1.000
_cell.length_c   1.000
_cell.angle_alpha   90.00
_cell.angle_beta   90.00
_cell.angle_gamma   90.00
#
_symmetry.space_group_name_H-M   'P 1'
#
loop_
_entity.id
_entity.type
_entity.pdbx_description
1 polymer ?
#
loop_
_entity_poly.entity_id
_entity_poly.type
_entity_poly.pdbx_seq_one_letter_code
_entity_poly.pdbx_strand_id
1 'polypeptide(L)'
;MAFQIPGNFLGQAKSFLPNFSTTPTVENPPESGNILQSAVKGANNTLLGLFNTGANVLKAPATLVKGAVQTTGNTLDATVTGVNDTLHNLFGTGTNVLQAPGTLVKGAVDTSGSALDKTVTGAKNTLNNLFGAGTNVLQAPGQALNGAVPTSGNVLDATVTSANDTLHNIVNAGANILTQAEVLKNGISGILGNKPNLIVEINQIRALSANQTEVRIVVQEKGVTGISRKIPASDLANFLNQPMPKQQLSTVMVTSITPYVTPSKAELEEYLKHPPS
;
A
#
# COMPACT_ATOMS: atom_id res chain seq x y z
N MET A 1 -101.63 18.91 19.43
CA MET A 1 -102.68 19.53 20.26
C MET A 1 -102.58 21.03 20.09
N ALA A 2 -103.66 21.65 19.61
CA ALA A 2 -103.95 23.08 19.64
C ALA A 2 -104.79 23.39 20.89
N PHE A 3 -104.77 24.63 21.42
CA PHE A 3 -105.80 25.31 22.24
C PHE A 3 -105.27 26.74 22.55
N GLN A 4 -106.00 27.82 22.89
CA GLN A 4 -107.40 28.30 22.79
C GLN A 4 -107.43 29.63 23.62
N ILE A 5 -108.28 30.57 23.22
CA ILE A 5 -108.54 31.91 23.81
C ILE A 5 -109.40 31.81 25.11
N PRO A 6 -109.60 32.88 25.91
CA PRO A 6 -110.78 33.79 25.76
C PRO A 6 -110.45 35.28 26.04
N GLY A 7 -111.20 36.32 25.65
CA GLY A 7 -112.63 36.47 25.38
C GLY A 7 -113.27 37.42 26.41
N ASN A 8 -113.75 38.59 25.95
CA ASN A 8 -114.76 39.52 26.50
C ASN A 8 -114.95 39.70 28.02
N PHE A 9 -114.97 40.96 28.46
CA PHE A 9 -115.80 41.41 29.58
C PHE A 9 -116.66 42.61 29.13
N LEU A 10 -117.96 42.35 28.97
CA LEU A 10 -118.99 43.34 28.69
C LEU A 10 -119.70 43.68 30.00
N GLY A 11 -119.85 44.98 30.29
CA GLY A 11 -121.15 45.54 30.69
C GLY A 11 -121.63 45.49 32.15
N GLN A 12 -122.13 46.65 32.55
CA GLN A 12 -123.22 46.95 33.50
C GLN A 12 -122.87 47.21 34.98
N ALA A 13 -123.05 48.48 35.38
CA ALA A 13 -123.99 48.82 36.46
C ALA A 13 -124.41 50.30 36.32
N LYS A 14 -125.70 50.50 36.01
CA LYS A 14 -126.44 51.76 36.06
C LYS A 14 -126.93 52.00 37.50
N SER A 15 -127.24 53.27 37.76
CA SER A 15 -128.16 53.82 38.78
C SER A 15 -127.80 53.69 40.26
N PHE A 16 -127.58 54.84 40.91
CA PHE A 16 -128.32 55.25 42.11
C PHE A 16 -128.25 56.79 42.22
N LEU A 17 -129.42 57.44 42.15
CA LEU A 17 -129.64 58.78 42.70
C LEU A 17 -129.86 58.66 44.21
N PRO A 18 -129.67 59.75 44.99
CA PRO A 18 -130.85 60.35 45.59
C PRO A 18 -130.88 61.89 45.54
N ASN A 19 -132.11 62.39 45.64
CA ASN A 19 -132.54 63.78 45.70
C ASN A 19 -132.67 64.23 47.16
N PHE A 20 -132.22 65.42 47.55
CA PHE A 20 -132.86 66.24 48.60
C PHE A 20 -132.51 67.72 48.43
N SER A 21 -133.57 68.54 48.34
CA SER A 21 -133.56 70.00 48.39
C SER A 21 -133.56 70.48 49.85
N THR A 22 -132.82 71.55 50.15
CA THR A 22 -133.35 72.82 50.69
C THR A 22 -132.21 73.85 50.89
N THR A 23 -132.50 75.05 50.40
CA THR A 23 -131.75 76.32 50.35
C THR A 23 -131.42 76.94 51.73
N PRO A 24 -130.76 78.12 51.81
CA PRO A 24 -129.49 78.56 51.21
C PRO A 24 -128.62 79.33 52.24
N THR A 25 -127.32 79.57 51.98
CA THR A 25 -126.60 80.87 52.16
C THR A 25 -125.08 80.72 52.30
N VAL A 26 -124.41 81.67 51.65
CA VAL A 26 -122.99 82.08 51.71
C VAL A 26 -121.95 81.13 51.12
N GLU A 27 -121.66 81.38 49.85
CA GLU A 27 -120.63 80.77 49.01
C GLU A 27 -119.26 81.43 49.26
N ASN A 28 -118.27 80.65 49.72
CA ASN A 28 -116.84 80.71 49.37
C ASN A 28 -115.98 79.78 50.25
N PRO A 29 -114.91 79.14 49.73
CA PRO A 29 -114.76 78.34 48.50
C PRO A 29 -114.19 76.91 48.82
N PRO A 30 -114.19 75.94 47.87
CA PRO A 30 -112.92 75.25 47.58
C PRO A 30 -112.78 74.76 46.11
N GLU A 31 -111.64 74.16 45.74
CA GLU A 31 -111.48 73.14 44.65
C GLU A 31 -110.61 73.41 43.40
N SER A 32 -109.98 74.58 43.19
CA SER A 32 -109.03 74.70 42.05
C SER A 32 -107.69 73.96 42.28
N GLY A 33 -107.25 73.80 43.53
CA GLY A 33 -105.97 73.18 43.87
C GLY A 33 -105.93 71.65 43.71
N ASN A 34 -107.04 70.96 43.92
CA ASN A 34 -107.09 69.49 43.88
C ASN A 34 -107.08 68.92 42.44
N ILE A 35 -107.66 69.65 41.49
CA ILE A 35 -107.68 69.25 40.07
C ILE A 35 -106.26 69.35 39.47
N LEU A 36 -105.54 70.44 39.78
CA LEU A 36 -104.14 70.63 39.34
C LEU A 36 -103.21 69.56 39.94
N GLN A 37 -103.33 69.25 41.23
CA GLN A 37 -102.53 68.18 41.86
C GLN A 37 -102.79 66.80 41.25
N SER A 38 -104.05 66.49 40.94
CA SER A 38 -104.44 65.23 40.32
C SER A 38 -103.93 65.10 38.88
N ALA A 39 -103.98 66.19 38.11
CA ALA A 39 -103.43 66.25 36.75
C ALA A 39 -101.90 66.09 36.74
N VAL A 40 -101.19 66.76 37.65
CA VAL A 40 -99.73 66.62 37.80
C VAL A 40 -99.35 65.19 38.19
N LYS A 41 -100.08 64.57 39.12
CA LYS A 41 -99.87 63.17 39.51
C LYS A 41 -100.13 62.20 38.34
N GLY A 42 -101.19 62.44 37.58
CA GLY A 42 -101.49 61.67 36.37
C GLY A 42 -100.38 61.77 35.32
N ALA A 43 -99.93 62.98 35.00
CA ALA A 43 -98.82 63.21 34.08
C ALA A 43 -97.52 62.55 34.55
N ASN A 44 -97.20 62.64 35.84
CA ASN A 44 -96.03 61.97 36.42
C ASN A 44 -96.12 60.45 36.30
N ASN A 45 -97.29 59.85 36.53
CA ASN A 45 -97.49 58.41 36.37
C ASN A 45 -97.36 57.98 34.90
N THR A 46 -97.87 58.77 33.95
CA THR A 46 -97.70 58.52 32.51
C THR A 46 -96.23 58.61 32.11
N LEU A 47 -95.49 59.63 32.57
CA LEU A 47 -94.06 59.75 32.33
C LEU A 47 -93.28 58.57 32.92
N LEU A 48 -93.59 58.14 34.14
CA LEU A 48 -92.98 56.96 34.76
C LEU A 48 -93.24 55.69 33.95
N GLY A 49 -94.48 55.52 33.46
CA GLY A 49 -94.86 54.40 32.59
C GLY A 49 -94.13 54.39 31.26
N LEU A 50 -93.96 55.57 30.63
CA LEU A 50 -93.19 55.74 29.40
C LEU A 50 -91.70 55.44 29.63
N PHE A 51 -91.11 55.92 30.74
CA PHE A 51 -89.72 55.60 31.09
C PHE A 51 -89.50 54.11 31.35
N ASN A 52 -90.43 53.45 32.06
CA ASN A 52 -90.36 52.01 32.29
C ASN A 52 -90.51 51.20 30.99
N THR A 53 -91.44 51.62 30.13
CA THR A 53 -91.64 50.99 28.81
C THR A 53 -90.39 51.17 27.94
N GLY A 54 -89.84 52.39 27.86
CA GLY A 54 -88.59 52.68 27.15
C GLY A 54 -87.40 51.88 27.69
N ALA A 55 -87.27 51.76 29.01
CA ALA A 55 -86.23 50.93 29.64
C ALA A 55 -86.37 49.45 29.24
N ASN A 56 -87.59 48.92 29.15
CA ASN A 56 -87.82 47.55 28.71
C ASN A 56 -87.57 47.35 27.21
N VAL A 57 -87.98 48.32 26.38
CA VAL A 57 -87.70 48.35 24.93
C VAL A 57 -86.20 48.40 24.65
N LEU A 58 -85.39 49.02 25.52
CA LEU A 58 -83.93 49.05 25.38
C LEU A 58 -83.23 47.82 25.98
N LYS A 59 -83.77 47.19 27.03
CA LYS A 59 -83.22 45.97 27.64
C LYS A 59 -83.30 44.74 26.73
N ALA A 60 -84.40 44.57 25.99
CA ALA A 60 -84.58 43.42 25.12
C ALA A 60 -83.52 43.35 23.98
N PRO A 61 -83.27 44.43 23.21
CA PRO A 61 -82.18 44.50 22.25
C PRO A 61 -80.80 44.32 22.89
N ALA A 62 -80.55 44.91 24.07
CA ALA A 62 -79.26 44.76 24.76
C ALA A 62 -78.97 43.31 25.14
N THR A 63 -79.99 42.56 25.56
CA THR A 63 -79.86 41.13 25.90
C THR A 63 -79.63 40.28 24.66
N LEU A 64 -80.35 40.56 23.57
CA LEU A 64 -80.14 39.92 22.27
C LEU A 64 -78.72 40.17 21.72
N VAL A 65 -78.26 41.42 21.77
CA VAL A 65 -76.91 41.81 21.34
C VAL A 65 -75.86 41.10 22.20
N LYS A 66 -76.01 41.09 23.53
CA LYS A 66 -75.08 40.39 24.43
C LYS A 66 -75.02 38.88 24.12
N GLY A 67 -76.17 38.24 23.90
CA GLY A 67 -76.24 36.82 23.54
C GLY A 67 -75.59 36.54 22.18
N ALA A 68 -75.84 37.36 21.16
CA ALA A 68 -75.24 37.22 19.84
C ALA A 68 -73.71 37.41 19.87
N VAL A 69 -73.22 38.41 20.61
CA VAL A 69 -71.78 38.63 20.81
C VAL A 69 -71.14 37.44 21.52
N GLN A 70 -71.79 36.90 22.56
CA GLN A 70 -71.26 35.74 23.30
C GLN A 70 -71.21 34.47 22.45
N THR A 71 -72.28 34.16 21.70
CA THR A 71 -72.31 33.00 20.80
C THR A 71 -71.26 33.12 19.70
N THR A 72 -71.07 34.32 19.15
CA THR A 72 -70.04 34.58 18.14
C THR A 72 -68.64 34.42 18.72
N GLY A 73 -68.40 34.95 19.93
CA GLY A 73 -67.13 34.77 20.64
C GLY A 73 -66.80 33.30 20.89
N ASN A 74 -67.75 32.54 21.43
CA ASN A 74 -67.57 31.10 21.67
C ASN A 74 -67.29 30.32 20.38
N THR A 75 -67.93 30.70 19.26
CA THR A 75 -67.72 30.05 17.95
C THR A 75 -66.34 30.36 17.40
N LEU A 76 -65.88 31.61 17.53
CA LEU A 76 -64.54 32.02 17.15
C LEU A 76 -63.49 31.29 18.00
N ASP A 77 -63.66 31.22 19.32
CA ASP A 77 -62.74 30.53 20.23
C ASP A 77 -62.63 29.04 19.90
N ALA A 78 -63.75 28.37 19.65
CA ALA A 78 -63.75 26.96 19.23
C ALA A 78 -63.04 26.77 17.88
N THR A 79 -63.25 27.68 16.93
CA THR A 79 -62.60 27.64 15.62
C THR A 79 -61.09 27.84 15.74
N VAL A 80 -60.66 28.84 16.51
CA VAL A 80 -59.24 29.13 16.75
C VAL A 80 -58.57 27.97 17.47
N THR A 81 -59.21 27.39 18.49
CA THR A 81 -58.70 26.22 19.21
C THR A 81 -58.53 25.03 18.28
N GLY A 82 -59.55 24.70 17.47
CA GLY A 82 -59.48 23.59 16.51
C GLY A 82 -58.42 23.80 15.42
N VAL A 83 -58.24 25.03 14.94
CA VAL A 83 -57.15 25.37 14.01
C VAL A 83 -55.79 25.19 14.69
N ASN A 84 -55.64 25.66 15.93
CA ASN A 84 -54.39 25.52 16.68
C ASN A 84 -54.06 24.05 16.94
N ASP A 85 -55.04 23.22 17.30
CA ASP A 85 -54.86 21.78 17.48
C ASP A 85 -54.49 21.09 16.17
N THR A 86 -55.10 21.48 15.05
CA THR A 86 -54.76 20.96 13.72
C THR A 86 -53.33 21.32 13.33
N LEU A 87 -52.91 22.57 13.56
CA LEU A 87 -51.54 23.02 13.31
C LEU A 87 -50.54 22.31 14.24
N HIS A 88 -50.89 22.16 15.52
CA HIS A 88 -50.05 21.45 16.49
C HIS A 88 -49.89 19.98 16.11
N ASN A 89 -50.97 19.32 15.68
CA ASN A 89 -50.89 17.95 15.21
C ASN A 89 -50.08 17.85 13.92
N LEU A 90 -50.28 18.74 12.95
CA LEU A 90 -49.55 18.71 11.68
C LEU A 90 -48.04 18.96 11.87
N PHE A 91 -47.67 20.02 12.61
CA PHE A 91 -46.27 20.42 12.76
C PHE A 91 -45.57 19.75 13.95
N GLY A 92 -46.29 19.50 15.05
CA GLY A 92 -45.76 18.79 16.21
C GLY A 92 -45.47 17.32 15.89
N THR A 93 -46.40 16.60 15.26
CA THR A 93 -46.12 15.22 14.81
C THR A 93 -45.21 15.17 13.58
N GLY A 94 -45.24 16.20 12.73
CA GLY A 94 -44.33 16.34 11.59
C GLY A 94 -42.85 16.35 11.99
N THR A 95 -42.50 16.93 13.15
CA THR A 95 -41.13 16.83 13.67
C THR A 95 -40.72 15.38 13.95
N ASN A 96 -41.62 14.53 14.46
CA ASN A 96 -41.35 13.11 14.68
C ASN A 96 -41.25 12.32 13.36
N VAL A 97 -42.09 12.64 12.36
CA VAL A 97 -42.07 11.99 11.04
C VAL A 97 -40.82 12.33 10.24
N LEU A 98 -40.23 13.53 10.41
CA LEU A 98 -38.98 13.90 9.74
C LEU A 98 -37.72 13.51 10.53
N GLN A 99 -37.78 13.49 11.86
CA GLN A 99 -36.65 13.07 12.70
C GLN A 99 -36.35 11.57 12.58
N ALA A 100 -37.38 10.72 12.48
CA ALA A 100 -37.16 9.27 12.37
C ALA A 100 -36.37 8.86 11.10
N PRO A 101 -36.71 9.33 9.88
CA PRO A 101 -35.89 9.13 8.69
C PRO A 101 -34.51 9.81 8.80
N GLY A 102 -34.43 11.02 9.37
CA GLY A 102 -33.16 11.73 9.53
C GLY A 102 -32.15 10.99 10.41
N THR A 103 -32.61 10.39 11.52
CA THR A 103 -31.78 9.58 12.41
C THR A 103 -31.37 8.26 11.78
N LEU A 104 -32.26 7.59 11.04
CA LEU A 104 -31.94 6.38 10.28
C LEU A 104 -30.88 6.64 9.19
N VAL A 105 -31.06 7.72 8.42
CA VAL A 105 -30.09 8.13 7.38
C VAL A 105 -28.75 8.47 8.01
N LYS A 106 -28.74 9.24 9.10
CA LYS A 106 -27.50 9.54 9.83
C LYS A 106 -26.80 8.28 10.32
N GLY A 107 -27.53 7.35 10.96
CA GLY A 107 -26.96 6.08 11.43
C GLY A 107 -26.40 5.21 10.31
N ALA A 108 -27.07 5.17 9.15
CA ALA A 108 -26.60 4.44 7.97
C ALA A 108 -25.32 5.07 7.39
N VAL A 109 -25.26 6.40 7.31
CA VAL A 109 -24.07 7.15 6.86
C VAL A 109 -22.90 6.92 7.81
N ASP A 110 -23.12 7.05 9.12
CA ASP A 110 -22.09 6.84 10.14
C ASP A 110 -21.53 5.41 10.11
N THR A 111 -22.42 4.42 9.98
CA THR A 111 -22.04 2.99 9.89
C THR A 111 -21.22 2.72 8.62
N SER A 112 -21.68 3.23 7.48
CA SER A 112 -20.99 3.07 6.20
C SER A 112 -19.63 3.75 6.20
N GLY A 113 -19.54 4.97 6.77
CA GLY A 113 -18.30 5.71 6.94
C GLY A 113 -17.29 4.96 7.81
N SER A 114 -17.73 4.41 8.95
CA SER A 114 -16.86 3.61 9.83
C SER A 114 -16.36 2.33 9.15
N ALA A 115 -17.21 1.65 8.38
CA ALA A 115 -16.83 0.45 7.64
C ALA A 115 -15.80 0.74 6.54
N LEU A 116 -15.97 1.84 5.80
CA LEU A 116 -15.02 2.30 4.80
C LEU A 116 -13.67 2.67 5.43
N ASP A 117 -13.67 3.41 6.54
CA ASP A 117 -12.44 3.82 7.23
C ASP A 117 -11.62 2.62 7.72
N LYS A 118 -12.28 1.62 8.31
CA LYS A 118 -11.64 0.35 8.70
C LYS A 118 -11.05 -0.39 7.49
N THR A 119 -11.78 -0.43 6.38
CA THR A 119 -11.34 -1.12 5.16
C THR A 119 -10.12 -0.43 4.55
N VAL A 120 -10.15 0.90 4.45
CA VAL A 120 -9.03 1.72 3.93
C VAL A 120 -7.81 1.60 4.84
N THR A 121 -7.99 1.68 6.16
CA THR A 121 -6.91 1.52 7.14
C THR A 121 -6.30 0.12 7.08
N GLY A 122 -7.13 -0.93 6.99
CA GLY A 122 -6.67 -2.30 6.82
C GLY A 122 -5.86 -2.49 5.54
N ALA A 123 -6.34 -1.97 4.40
CA ALA A 123 -5.63 -2.02 3.13
C ALA A 123 -4.28 -1.29 3.20
N LYS A 124 -4.24 -0.09 3.80
CA LYS A 124 -3.01 0.68 4.01
C LYS A 124 -1.99 -0.10 4.84
N ASN A 125 -2.43 -0.75 5.92
CA ASN A 125 -1.55 -1.56 6.77
C ASN A 125 -1.01 -2.79 6.01
N THR A 126 -1.84 -3.48 5.24
CA THR A 126 -1.41 -4.61 4.41
C THR A 126 -0.37 -4.18 3.37
N LEU A 127 -0.59 -3.05 2.69
CA LEU A 127 0.37 -2.50 1.73
C LEU A 127 1.68 -2.08 2.42
N ASN A 128 1.60 -1.42 3.56
CA ASN A 128 2.77 -1.04 4.35
C ASN A 128 3.57 -2.27 4.79
N ASN A 129 2.89 -3.34 5.22
CA ASN A 129 3.56 -4.58 5.60
C ASN A 129 4.19 -5.26 4.38
N LEU A 130 3.51 -5.29 3.24
CA LEU A 130 4.02 -5.92 2.02
C LEU A 130 5.25 -5.18 1.46
N PHE A 131 5.17 -3.87 1.34
CA PHE A 131 6.25 -3.06 0.76
C PHE A 131 7.33 -2.68 1.78
N GLY A 132 6.98 -2.48 3.05
CA GLY A 132 7.92 -2.21 4.13
C GLY A 132 8.71 -3.45 4.58
N ALA A 133 8.13 -4.66 4.51
CA ALA A 133 8.91 -5.89 4.65
C ALA A 133 9.65 -6.24 3.34
N GLY A 134 9.09 -5.87 2.19
CA GLY A 134 9.69 -6.08 0.87
C GLY A 134 11.05 -5.42 0.69
N THR A 135 11.29 -4.27 1.31
CA THR A 135 12.63 -3.67 1.36
C THR A 135 13.64 -4.58 2.07
N ASN A 136 13.26 -5.28 3.14
CA ASN A 136 14.16 -6.21 3.83
C ASN A 136 14.35 -7.53 3.08
N VAL A 137 13.30 -8.08 2.46
CA VAL A 137 13.37 -9.37 1.75
C VAL A 137 14.13 -9.29 0.42
N LEU A 138 14.10 -8.15 -0.28
CA LEU A 138 14.83 -7.97 -1.55
C LEU A 138 16.23 -7.40 -1.36
N GLN A 139 16.47 -6.66 -0.28
CA GLN A 139 17.78 -6.07 -0.01
C GLN A 139 18.79 -7.12 0.46
N ALA A 140 18.39 -8.12 1.26
CA ALA A 140 19.32 -9.18 1.69
C ALA A 140 19.87 -10.03 0.52
N PRO A 141 19.06 -10.56 -0.42
CA PRO A 141 19.56 -11.23 -1.62
C PRO A 141 20.31 -10.29 -2.57
N GLY A 142 19.88 -9.03 -2.69
CA GLY A 142 20.55 -8.03 -3.51
C GLY A 142 21.96 -7.71 -3.01
N GLN A 143 22.16 -7.55 -1.70
CA GLN A 143 23.47 -7.34 -1.09
C GLN A 143 24.35 -8.60 -1.19
N ALA A 144 23.77 -9.79 -0.99
CA ALA A 144 24.48 -11.05 -1.18
C ALA A 144 24.98 -11.22 -2.63
N LEU A 145 24.14 -10.92 -3.63
CA LEU A 145 24.55 -10.92 -5.04
C LEU A 145 25.63 -9.86 -5.32
N ASN A 146 25.45 -8.64 -4.81
CA ASN A 146 26.38 -7.54 -5.07
C ASN A 146 27.75 -7.76 -4.41
N GLY A 147 27.84 -8.56 -3.34
CA GLY A 147 29.13 -9.02 -2.79
C GLY A 147 29.72 -10.23 -3.52
N ALA A 148 28.90 -11.20 -3.92
CA ALA A 148 29.36 -12.46 -4.50
C ALA A 148 29.88 -12.30 -5.95
N VAL A 149 29.22 -11.48 -6.77
CA VAL A 149 29.59 -11.28 -8.19
C VAL A 149 30.99 -10.66 -8.35
N PRO A 150 31.34 -9.53 -7.72
CA PRO A 150 32.68 -8.97 -7.85
C PRO A 150 33.75 -9.86 -7.23
N THR A 151 33.46 -10.56 -6.12
CA THR A 151 34.41 -11.50 -5.51
C THR A 151 34.72 -12.65 -6.47
N SER A 152 33.69 -13.24 -7.09
CA SER A 152 33.85 -14.33 -8.07
C SER A 152 34.56 -13.86 -9.35
N GLY A 153 34.24 -12.66 -9.84
CA GLY A 153 34.90 -12.05 -11.00
C GLY A 153 36.40 -11.82 -10.76
N ASN A 154 36.75 -11.22 -9.61
CA ASN A 154 38.14 -11.00 -9.22
C ASN A 154 38.93 -12.32 -9.09
N VAL A 155 38.30 -13.37 -8.56
CA VAL A 155 38.92 -14.71 -8.45
C VAL A 155 39.13 -15.33 -9.83
N LEU A 156 38.16 -15.20 -10.74
CA LEU A 156 38.31 -15.67 -12.12
C LEU A 156 39.45 -14.96 -12.84
N ASP A 157 39.48 -13.62 -12.77
CA ASP A 157 40.50 -12.80 -13.41
C ASP A 157 41.89 -13.15 -12.88
N ALA A 158 42.07 -13.24 -11.55
CA ALA A 158 43.34 -13.64 -10.94
C ALA A 158 43.78 -15.05 -11.38
N THR A 159 42.84 -16.00 -11.47
CA THR A 159 43.12 -17.37 -11.89
C THR A 159 43.54 -17.42 -13.35
N VAL A 160 42.84 -16.69 -14.24
CA VAL A 160 43.17 -16.61 -15.67
C VAL A 160 44.52 -15.94 -15.90
N THR A 161 44.80 -14.84 -15.19
CA THR A 161 46.11 -14.18 -15.26
C THR A 161 47.23 -15.12 -14.83
N SER A 162 47.09 -15.78 -13.67
CA SER A 162 48.10 -16.74 -13.18
C SER A 162 48.32 -17.92 -14.14
N ALA A 163 47.25 -18.43 -14.75
CA ALA A 163 47.34 -19.51 -15.73
C ALA A 163 48.09 -19.06 -16.99
N ASN A 164 47.80 -17.86 -17.50
CA ASN A 164 48.49 -17.29 -18.65
C ASN A 164 49.98 -17.07 -18.37
N ASP A 165 50.35 -16.54 -17.21
CA ASP A 165 51.75 -16.36 -16.82
C ASP A 165 52.49 -17.70 -16.79
N THR A 166 51.85 -18.73 -16.23
CA THR A 166 52.40 -20.09 -16.19
C THR A 166 52.60 -20.66 -17.59
N LEU A 167 51.62 -20.49 -18.48
CA LEU A 167 51.73 -20.92 -19.88
C LEU A 167 52.83 -20.19 -20.63
N HIS A 168 52.92 -18.86 -20.49
CA HIS A 168 53.98 -18.07 -21.10
C HIS A 168 55.36 -18.54 -20.64
N ASN A 169 55.53 -18.81 -19.34
CA ASN A 169 56.79 -19.31 -18.80
C ASN A 169 57.17 -20.70 -19.35
N ILE A 170 56.21 -21.62 -19.43
CA ILE A 170 56.44 -22.96 -19.99
C ILE A 170 56.79 -22.88 -21.48
N VAL A 171 56.06 -22.08 -22.26
CA VAL A 171 56.30 -21.90 -23.70
C VAL A 171 57.69 -21.32 -23.94
N ASN A 172 58.07 -20.28 -23.20
CA ASN A 172 59.38 -19.66 -23.31
C ASN A 172 60.51 -20.63 -22.89
N ALA A 173 60.32 -21.39 -21.81
CA ALA A 173 61.28 -22.40 -21.39
C ALA A 173 61.45 -23.51 -22.45
N GLY A 174 60.35 -24.00 -23.04
CA GLY A 174 60.37 -25.00 -24.09
C GLY A 174 61.08 -24.53 -25.35
N ALA A 175 60.80 -23.30 -25.81
CA ALA A 175 61.49 -22.69 -26.95
C ALA A 175 63.01 -22.60 -26.71
N ASN A 176 63.42 -22.16 -25.53
CA ASN A 176 64.84 -22.05 -25.17
C ASN A 176 65.54 -23.42 -25.14
N ILE A 177 64.88 -24.46 -24.63
CA ILE A 177 65.44 -25.83 -24.60
C ILE A 177 65.60 -26.39 -26.02
N LEU A 178 64.63 -26.19 -26.90
CA LEU A 178 64.70 -26.65 -28.29
C LEU A 178 65.84 -25.99 -29.06
N THR A 179 65.97 -24.66 -28.95
CA THR A 179 67.08 -23.93 -29.59
C THR A 179 68.43 -24.36 -29.03
N GLN A 180 68.56 -24.54 -27.71
CA GLN A 180 69.80 -25.03 -27.11
C GLN A 180 70.15 -26.47 -27.55
N ALA A 181 69.16 -27.34 -27.71
CA ALA A 181 69.36 -28.70 -28.19
C ALA A 181 69.89 -28.72 -29.64
N GLU A 182 69.40 -27.84 -30.52
CA GLU A 182 69.92 -27.71 -31.88
C GLU A 182 71.36 -27.17 -31.93
N VAL A 183 71.66 -26.13 -31.15
CA VAL A 183 73.03 -25.60 -31.03
C VAL A 183 74.00 -26.69 -30.58
N LEU A 184 73.60 -27.49 -29.59
CA LEU A 184 74.42 -28.60 -29.10
C LEU A 184 74.61 -29.70 -30.15
N LYS A 185 73.55 -30.09 -30.86
CA LYS A 185 73.65 -31.07 -31.97
C LYS A 185 74.62 -30.59 -33.06
N ASN A 186 74.56 -29.32 -33.41
CA ASN A 186 75.45 -28.72 -34.42
C ASN A 186 76.90 -28.69 -33.93
N GLY A 187 77.14 -28.34 -32.67
CA GLY A 187 78.48 -28.37 -32.07
C GLY A 187 79.10 -29.77 -32.06
N ILE A 188 78.32 -30.78 -31.65
CA ILE A 188 78.78 -32.19 -31.63
C ILE A 188 79.02 -32.71 -33.05
N SER A 189 78.14 -32.39 -33.99
CA SER A 189 78.34 -32.73 -35.41
C SER A 189 79.65 -32.15 -35.96
N GLY A 190 79.99 -30.91 -35.57
CA GLY A 190 81.26 -30.27 -35.88
C GLY A 190 82.48 -31.06 -35.39
N ILE A 191 82.45 -31.52 -34.14
CA ILE A 191 83.52 -32.32 -33.53
C ILE A 191 83.65 -33.70 -34.20
N LEU A 192 82.54 -34.28 -34.66
CA LEU A 192 82.53 -35.54 -35.43
C LEU A 192 83.00 -35.35 -36.89
N GLY A 193 83.34 -34.11 -37.27
CA GLY A 193 83.88 -33.74 -38.58
C GLY A 193 82.82 -33.41 -39.63
N ASN A 194 81.61 -33.02 -39.22
CA ASN A 194 80.50 -32.62 -40.10
C ASN A 194 80.19 -33.62 -41.22
N LYS A 195 80.37 -34.92 -40.94
CA LYS A 195 80.15 -35.95 -41.96
C LYS A 195 78.64 -36.18 -42.15
N PRO A 196 78.10 -36.07 -43.38
CA PRO A 196 76.66 -36.20 -43.64
C PRO A 196 76.13 -37.63 -43.42
N ASN A 197 77.02 -38.62 -43.33
CA ASN A 197 76.66 -39.99 -42.98
C ASN A 197 76.52 -40.20 -41.46
N LEU A 198 76.83 -39.19 -40.62
CA LEU A 198 76.62 -39.26 -39.18
C LEU A 198 75.38 -38.45 -38.78
N ILE A 199 74.55 -39.04 -37.93
CA ILE A 199 73.33 -38.42 -37.40
C ILE A 199 73.48 -38.37 -35.88
N VAL A 200 73.41 -37.16 -35.31
CA VAL A 200 73.46 -36.94 -33.86
C VAL A 200 72.05 -36.69 -33.33
N GLU A 201 71.62 -37.55 -32.41
CA GLU A 201 70.35 -37.44 -31.72
C GLU A 201 70.59 -37.14 -30.24
N ILE A 202 69.79 -36.22 -29.68
CA ILE A 202 69.75 -35.98 -28.22
C ILE A 202 68.56 -36.76 -27.69
N ASN A 203 68.83 -37.76 -26.84
CA ASN A 203 67.79 -38.57 -26.23
C ASN A 203 67.23 -37.92 -24.96
N GLN A 204 68.08 -37.22 -24.21
CA GLN A 204 67.68 -36.67 -22.91
C GLN A 204 68.56 -35.47 -22.55
N ILE A 205 67.95 -34.44 -22.01
CA ILE A 205 68.60 -33.33 -21.30
C ILE A 205 67.99 -33.29 -19.91
N ARG A 206 68.81 -33.34 -18.86
CA ARG A 206 68.35 -33.34 -17.46
C ARG A 206 69.26 -32.47 -16.61
N ALA A 207 68.69 -31.59 -15.79
CA ALA A 207 69.45 -30.89 -14.76
C ALA A 207 69.91 -31.86 -13.65
N LEU A 208 71.21 -31.88 -13.35
CA LEU A 208 71.78 -32.63 -12.23
C LEU A 208 71.88 -31.76 -10.96
N SER A 209 72.19 -30.48 -11.13
CA SER A 209 72.22 -29.46 -10.07
C SER A 209 71.94 -28.08 -10.65
N ALA A 210 71.95 -27.03 -9.82
CA ALA A 210 71.76 -25.65 -10.28
C ALA A 210 72.73 -25.23 -11.40
N ASN A 211 73.93 -25.83 -11.44
CA ASN A 211 75.00 -25.46 -12.38
C ASN A 211 75.49 -26.63 -13.25
N GLN A 212 74.80 -27.78 -13.27
CA GLN A 212 75.22 -28.94 -14.05
C GLN A 212 74.04 -29.61 -14.75
N THR A 213 74.25 -30.00 -16.01
CA THR A 213 73.26 -30.67 -16.85
C THR A 213 73.87 -31.92 -17.47
N GLU A 214 73.14 -33.03 -17.41
CA GLU A 214 73.44 -34.25 -18.13
C GLU A 214 72.76 -34.18 -19.51
N VAL A 215 73.52 -34.42 -20.58
CA VAL A 215 72.98 -34.62 -21.92
C VAL A 215 73.34 -36.00 -22.41
N ARG A 216 72.33 -36.78 -22.81
CA ARG A 216 72.52 -38.10 -23.42
C ARG A 216 72.31 -38.01 -24.91
N ILE A 217 73.31 -38.45 -25.65
CA ILE A 217 73.31 -38.45 -27.11
C ILE A 217 73.42 -39.87 -27.65
N VAL A 218 72.91 -40.06 -28.87
CA VAL A 218 73.15 -41.24 -29.69
C VAL A 218 73.67 -40.77 -31.03
N VAL A 219 74.70 -41.44 -31.54
CA VAL A 219 75.22 -41.18 -32.87
C VAL A 219 74.95 -42.40 -33.73
N GLN A 220 74.36 -42.16 -34.90
CA GLN A 220 74.11 -43.19 -35.89
C GLN A 220 74.99 -42.94 -37.12
N GLU A 221 75.47 -44.00 -37.73
CA GLU A 221 76.19 -43.97 -38.99
C GLU A 221 75.34 -44.60 -40.09
N LYS A 222 75.06 -43.84 -41.14
CA LYS A 222 74.38 -44.29 -42.35
C LYS A 222 75.38 -44.96 -43.28
N GLY A 223 75.24 -46.26 -43.47
CA GLY A 223 76.05 -47.03 -44.42
C GLY A 223 75.71 -46.68 -45.88
N VAL A 224 76.59 -47.11 -46.79
CA VAL A 224 76.42 -46.91 -48.25
C VAL A 224 75.15 -47.55 -48.81
N THR A 225 74.59 -48.56 -48.12
CA THR A 225 73.31 -49.21 -48.45
C THR A 225 72.09 -48.45 -47.94
N GLY A 226 72.29 -47.32 -47.24
CA GLY A 226 71.23 -46.51 -46.64
C GLY A 226 70.80 -46.97 -45.24
N ILE A 227 71.26 -48.14 -44.78
CA ILE A 227 70.96 -48.66 -43.44
C ILE A 227 71.75 -47.86 -42.39
N SER A 228 71.06 -47.37 -41.36
CA SER A 228 71.69 -46.67 -40.23
C SER A 228 71.98 -47.63 -39.09
N ARG A 229 73.19 -47.56 -38.52
CA ARG A 229 73.60 -48.32 -37.34
C ARG A 229 74.00 -47.38 -36.21
N LYS A 230 73.66 -47.72 -34.95
CA LYS A 230 74.13 -46.97 -33.79
C LYS A 230 75.61 -47.24 -33.56
N ILE A 231 76.38 -46.17 -33.32
CA ILE A 231 77.76 -46.29 -32.84
C ILE A 231 77.72 -46.73 -31.37
N PRO A 232 78.50 -47.73 -30.95
CA PRO A 232 78.56 -48.15 -29.55
C PRO A 232 78.94 -46.98 -28.62
N ALA A 233 78.30 -46.90 -27.46
CA ALA A 233 78.52 -45.80 -26.51
C ALA A 233 79.98 -45.74 -26.05
N SER A 234 80.63 -46.89 -25.85
CA SER A 234 82.05 -46.99 -25.48
C SER A 234 82.96 -46.42 -26.56
N ASP A 235 82.74 -46.78 -27.83
CA ASP A 235 83.56 -46.30 -28.95
C ASP A 235 83.42 -44.79 -29.13
N LEU A 236 82.19 -44.29 -29.04
CA LEU A 236 81.91 -42.86 -29.09
C LEU A 236 82.58 -42.10 -27.93
N ALA A 237 82.45 -42.60 -26.70
CA ALA A 237 83.07 -41.99 -25.54
C ALA A 237 84.60 -41.99 -25.61
N ASN A 238 85.20 -43.07 -26.13
CA ASN A 238 86.64 -43.16 -26.36
C ASN A 238 87.11 -42.14 -27.39
N PHE A 239 86.39 -41.99 -28.51
CA PHE A 239 86.68 -40.98 -29.52
C PHE A 239 86.59 -39.56 -28.95
N LEU A 240 85.49 -39.22 -28.27
CA LEU A 240 85.27 -37.88 -27.73
C LEU A 240 86.25 -37.52 -26.60
N ASN A 241 86.84 -38.52 -25.93
CA ASN A 241 87.90 -38.32 -24.94
C ASN A 241 89.31 -38.16 -25.54
N GLN A 242 89.49 -38.31 -26.87
CA GLN A 242 90.77 -38.03 -27.52
C GLN A 242 91.15 -36.55 -27.39
N PRO A 243 92.45 -36.18 -27.42
CA PRO A 243 92.91 -34.84 -27.08
C PRO A 243 92.21 -33.70 -27.84
N MET A 244 92.04 -33.85 -29.15
CA MET A 244 91.43 -32.81 -29.99
C MET A 244 89.91 -32.68 -29.78
N PRO A 245 89.09 -33.74 -29.89
CA PRO A 245 87.66 -33.67 -29.54
C PRO A 245 87.41 -33.18 -28.11
N LYS A 246 88.19 -33.66 -27.15
CA LYS A 246 88.06 -33.30 -25.74
C LYS A 246 88.36 -31.82 -25.49
N GLN A 247 89.37 -31.27 -26.17
CA GLN A 247 89.67 -29.84 -26.10
C GLN A 247 88.54 -28.98 -26.67
N GLN A 248 87.96 -29.36 -27.81
CA GLN A 248 86.82 -28.66 -28.41
C GLN A 248 85.58 -28.69 -27.51
N LEU A 249 85.30 -29.84 -26.89
CA LEU A 249 84.22 -30.01 -25.92
C LEU A 249 84.45 -29.21 -24.62
N SER A 250 85.70 -29.08 -24.19
CA SER A 250 86.04 -28.28 -23.01
C SER A 250 85.75 -26.79 -23.21
N THR A 251 85.91 -26.27 -24.44
CA THR A 251 85.55 -24.87 -24.78
C THR A 251 84.07 -24.58 -24.61
N VAL A 252 83.21 -25.59 -24.75
CA VAL A 252 81.77 -25.50 -24.49
C VAL A 252 81.38 -26.02 -23.11
N MET A 253 82.34 -26.04 -22.17
CA MET A 253 82.18 -26.41 -20.76
C MET A 253 81.73 -27.85 -20.49
N VAL A 254 81.98 -28.78 -21.41
CA VAL A 254 81.76 -30.20 -21.11
C VAL A 254 82.84 -30.69 -20.15
N THR A 255 82.45 -31.07 -18.93
CA THR A 255 83.36 -31.44 -17.85
C THR A 255 83.70 -32.93 -17.82
N SER A 256 82.77 -33.79 -18.24
CA SER A 256 82.93 -35.24 -18.22
C SER A 256 82.20 -35.89 -19.39
N ILE A 257 82.77 -36.98 -19.90
CA ILE A 257 82.23 -37.79 -20.98
C ILE A 257 82.36 -39.25 -20.56
N THR A 258 81.22 -39.88 -20.30
CA THR A 258 81.13 -41.28 -19.89
C THR A 258 80.17 -42.03 -20.79
N PRO A 259 80.49 -43.26 -21.21
CA PRO A 259 79.56 -44.07 -21.97
C PRO A 259 78.33 -44.37 -21.12
N TYR A 260 77.14 -44.19 -21.70
CA TYR A 260 75.88 -44.56 -21.06
C TYR A 260 75.30 -45.78 -21.77
N VAL A 261 75.23 -46.89 -21.04
CA VAL A 261 74.61 -48.14 -21.50
C VAL A 261 73.51 -48.49 -20.51
N THR A 262 72.28 -48.58 -21.00
CA THR A 262 71.16 -49.06 -20.17
C THR A 262 71.33 -50.56 -19.97
N PRO A 263 71.34 -51.07 -18.71
CA PRO A 263 71.37 -52.50 -18.46
C PRO A 263 70.17 -53.19 -19.09
N SER A 264 70.37 -54.37 -19.65
CA SER A 264 69.31 -55.21 -20.17
C SER A 264 68.42 -55.74 -19.03
N LYS A 265 67.21 -56.19 -19.38
CA LYS A 265 66.27 -56.76 -18.40
C LYS A 265 66.87 -57.95 -17.64
N ALA A 266 67.64 -58.79 -18.32
CA ALA A 266 68.31 -59.94 -17.70
C ALA A 266 69.39 -59.52 -16.68
N GLU A 267 70.20 -58.51 -17.03
CA GLU A 267 71.22 -57.96 -16.11
C GLU A 267 70.59 -57.29 -14.88
N LEU A 268 69.45 -56.62 -15.04
CA LEU A 268 68.69 -56.06 -13.92
C LEU A 268 68.12 -57.14 -13.00
N GLU A 269 67.58 -58.22 -13.58
CA GLU A 269 67.06 -59.37 -12.83
C GLU A 269 68.17 -60.10 -12.06
N GLU A 270 69.37 -60.20 -12.62
CA GLU A 270 70.54 -60.78 -11.96
C GLU A 270 71.08 -59.86 -10.85
N TYR A 271 71.18 -58.56 -11.09
CA TYR A 271 71.60 -57.58 -10.09
C TYR A 271 70.65 -57.52 -8.89
N LEU A 272 69.34 -57.66 -9.11
CA LEU A 272 68.33 -57.75 -8.06
C LEU A 272 68.47 -59.02 -7.19
N LYS A 273 68.99 -60.11 -7.76
CA LYS A 273 69.26 -61.35 -7.02
C LYS A 273 70.54 -61.26 -6.18
N HIS A 274 71.50 -60.44 -6.60
CA HIS A 274 72.80 -60.27 -5.93
C HIS A 274 73.16 -58.78 -5.79
N PRO A 275 72.46 -58.01 -4.94
CA PRO A 275 72.79 -56.60 -4.75
C PRO A 275 74.17 -56.47 -4.06
N PRO A 276 75.01 -55.50 -4.48
CA PRO A 276 76.25 -55.22 -3.78
C PRO A 276 75.95 -54.74 -2.36
N SER A 277 76.62 -55.36 -1.39
CA SER A 277 76.55 -55.08 0.05
C SER A 277 77.15 -53.72 0.42
#